data_AF-M1EN57-F1
#
_entry.id   AF-M1EN57-F1
#
_cell.length_a   1.000
_cell.length_b   1.000
_cell.length_c   1.000
_cell.angle_alpha   90.00
_cell.angle_beta   90.00
_cell.angle_gamma   90.00
#
_symmetry.space_group_name_H-M   'P 1'
#
loop_
_entity.id
_entity.type
_entity.pdbx_description
1 polymer ?
#
loop_
_entity_poly.entity_id
_entity_poly.type
_entity_poly.pdbx_seq_one_letter_code
_entity_poly.pdbx_strand_id
1 'polypeptide(L)'
;HQDPEPEAEPQPDGKWVLCNYDFQARNSSELSVKQQDVLEVLDDRRKWWKVRDQQGQEGYVPYNILTPHLRPRGSCSHSPSGSLA
;
A
#
# COMPACT_ATOMS: atom_id res chain seq x y z
N HIS A 1 9.64 20.03 -21.07
CA HIS A 1 8.40 19.22 -21.05
C HIS A 1 8.58 18.17 -19.97
N GLN A 2 8.19 18.50 -18.74
CA GLN A 2 7.98 17.52 -17.67
C GLN A 2 6.51 17.13 -17.79
N ASP A 3 6.24 15.85 -18.02
CA ASP A 3 4.90 15.29 -17.98
C ASP A 3 4.20 15.64 -16.66
N PRO A 4 2.87 15.88 -16.69
CA PRO A 4 2.12 16.13 -15.47
C PRO A 4 2.24 14.90 -14.56
N GLU A 5 2.76 15.14 -13.35
CA GLU A 5 2.74 14.21 -12.23
C GLU A 5 1.30 13.69 -12.09
N PRO A 6 1.04 12.37 -12.17
CA PRO A 6 -0.31 11.86 -12.17
C PRO A 6 -0.94 12.26 -10.85
N GLU A 7 -1.95 13.14 -10.92
CA GLU A 7 -2.83 13.50 -9.81
C GLU A 7 -3.30 12.19 -9.18
N ALA A 8 -2.70 11.85 -8.04
CA ALA A 8 -3.11 10.73 -7.23
C ALA A 8 -4.48 11.08 -6.66
N GLU A 9 -5.51 10.82 -7.46
CA GLU A 9 -6.91 10.98 -7.06
C GLU A 9 -7.11 10.29 -5.70
N PRO A 10 -7.73 10.97 -4.72
CA PRO A 10 -7.90 10.42 -3.38
C PRO A 10 -8.97 9.33 -3.44
N GLN A 11 -8.56 8.11 -3.79
CA GLN A 11 -9.47 6.97 -3.82
C GLN A 11 -9.77 6.50 -2.39
N PRO A 12 -11.06 6.29 -2.06
CA PRO A 12 -11.53 6.05 -0.70
C PRO A 12 -11.19 4.64 -0.23
N ASP A 13 -10.60 4.52 0.96
CA ASP A 13 -10.33 3.26 1.67
C ASP A 13 -9.55 2.20 0.87
N GLY A 14 -8.44 2.62 0.23
CA GLY A 14 -7.49 1.67 -0.35
C GLY A 14 -6.91 0.72 0.71
N LYS A 15 -6.64 -0.54 0.34
CA LYS A 15 -5.89 -1.48 1.19
C LYS A 15 -4.42 -1.05 1.18
N TRP A 16 -3.82 -0.89 2.35
CA TRP A 16 -2.42 -0.52 2.48
C TRP A 16 -1.60 -1.72 2.90
N VAL A 17 -0.37 -1.79 2.41
CA VAL A 17 0.59 -2.80 2.81
C VAL A 17 1.93 -2.14 3.11
N LEU A 18 2.62 -2.70 4.09
CA LEU A 18 3.98 -2.34 4.43
C LEU A 18 4.91 -3.39 3.85
N CYS A 19 5.94 -2.93 3.15
CA CYS A 19 6.99 -3.81 2.67
C CYS A 19 7.93 -4.16 3.84
N ASN A 20 8.07 -5.45 4.17
CA ASN A 20 8.92 -5.88 5.29
C ASN A 20 10.39 -6.08 4.88
N TYR A 21 10.67 -6.11 3.58
CA TYR A 21 11.99 -6.34 3.01
C TYR A 21 12.22 -5.40 1.83
N ASP A 22 13.48 -5.13 1.51
CA ASP A 22 13.82 -4.49 0.24
C ASP A 22 13.55 -5.44 -0.92
N PHE A 23 12.98 -4.89 -1.99
CA PHE A 23 12.73 -5.62 -3.21
C PHE A 23 13.07 -4.74 -4.39
N GLN A 24 14.02 -5.20 -5.20
CA GLN A 24 14.43 -4.52 -6.41
C GLN A 24 13.71 -5.11 -7.61
N ALA A 25 13.00 -4.27 -8.35
CA ALA A 25 12.36 -4.67 -9.59
C ALA A 25 13.40 -5.23 -10.56
N ARG A 26 13.09 -6.39 -11.14
CA ARG A 26 13.90 -7.01 -12.20
C ARG A 26 13.45 -6.62 -13.59
N ASN A 27 12.21 -6.15 -13.73
CA ASN A 27 11.57 -5.83 -15.01
C ASN A 27 10.71 -4.57 -14.89
N SER A 28 10.34 -3.97 -16.03
CA SER A 28 9.44 -2.80 -16.08
C SER A 28 8.02 -3.07 -15.54
N SER A 29 7.66 -4.33 -15.32
CA SER A 29 6.39 -4.69 -14.68
C SER A 29 6.49 -4.74 -13.15
N GLU A 30 7.68 -4.86 -12.59
CA GLU A 30 7.90 -4.98 -11.14
C GLU A 30 8.19 -3.60 -10.53
N LEU A 31 7.83 -3.41 -9.26
CA LEU A 31 8.08 -2.16 -8.53
C LEU A 31 9.25 -2.33 -7.57
N SER A 32 10.20 -1.38 -7.58
CA SER A 32 11.29 -1.37 -6.59
C SER A 32 10.80 -0.68 -5.32
N VAL A 33 10.90 -1.36 -4.19
CA VAL A 33 10.38 -0.92 -2.89
C VAL A 33 11.41 -1.22 -1.80
N LYS A 34 11.43 -0.43 -0.72
CA LYS A 34 12.34 -0.68 0.40
C LYS A 34 11.60 -1.23 1.61
N GLN A 35 12.36 -1.80 2.52
CA GLN A 35 11.83 -2.15 3.83
C GLN A 35 11.22 -0.90 4.49
N GLN A 36 10.03 -1.08 5.06
CA GLN A 36 9.14 -0.06 5.62
C GLN A 36 8.46 0.88 4.62
N ASP A 37 8.54 0.63 3.31
CA ASP A 37 7.72 1.38 2.35
C ASP A 37 6.24 1.00 2.47
N VAL A 38 5.40 2.04 2.42
CA VAL A 38 3.95 1.91 2.50
C VAL A 38 3.39 2.03 1.09
N LEU A 39 2.80 0.93 0.62
CA LEU A 39 2.29 0.79 -0.73
C LEU A 39 0.78 0.63 -0.71
N GLU A 40 0.13 1.21 -1.71
CA GLU A 40 -1.30 1.02 -1.92
C GLU A 40 -1.53 -0.21 -2.78
N VAL A 41 -2.39 -1.13 -2.34
CA VAL A 41 -2.76 -2.31 -3.12
C VAL A 41 -3.85 -1.95 -4.12
N LEU A 42 -3.53 -2.09 -5.40
CA LEU A 42 -4.44 -1.90 -6.52
C LEU A 42 -5.13 -3.21 -6.92
N ASP A 43 -4.40 -4.34 -6.89
CA ASP A 43 -4.94 -5.67 -7.19
C ASP A 43 -4.26 -6.77 -6.35
N ASP A 44 -5.04 -7.46 -5.51
CA ASP A 44 -4.60 -8.59 -4.66
C ASP A 44 -5.04 -9.97 -5.18
N ARG A 45 -5.51 -10.09 -6.42
CA ARG A 45 -6.13 -11.34 -6.92
C ARG A 45 -5.12 -12.45 -7.22
N ARG A 46 -3.83 -12.12 -7.31
CA ARG A 46 -2.74 -13.03 -7.74
C ARG A 46 -1.69 -13.16 -6.64
N LYS A 47 -0.69 -14.02 -6.86
CA LYS A 47 0.50 -14.12 -5.98
C LYS A 47 1.38 -12.87 -6.04
N TRP A 48 1.25 -12.08 -7.10
CA TRP A 48 1.95 -10.82 -7.27
C TRP A 48 0.89 -9.73 -7.21
N TRP A 49 0.98 -8.89 -6.19
CA TRP A 49 0.02 -7.83 -5.98
C TRP A 49 0.45 -6.63 -6.78
N LYS A 50 -0.49 -6.04 -7.52
CA LYS A 50 -0.25 -4.76 -8.17
C LYS A 50 -0.35 -3.70 -7.08
N VAL A 51 0.73 -2.98 -6.86
CA VAL A 51 0.82 -1.96 -5.82
C VAL A 51 1.31 -0.64 -6.41
N ARG A 52 1.03 0.45 -5.71
CA ARG A 52 1.47 1.80 -6.06
C ARG A 52 2.28 2.40 -4.91
N ASP A 53 3.44 2.96 -5.24
CA ASP A 53 4.31 3.67 -4.31
C ASP A 53 3.83 5.12 -4.06
N GLN A 54 4.38 5.77 -3.03
CA GLN A 54 4.19 7.19 -2.73
C GLN A 54 4.54 8.10 -3.94
N GLN A 55 5.47 7.67 -4.80
CA GLN A 55 5.84 8.39 -6.03
C GLN A 55 4.85 8.20 -7.19
N GLY A 56 3.73 7.50 -6.98
CA GLY A 56 2.75 7.21 -8.02
C GLY A 56 3.18 6.11 -9.01
N GLN A 57 4.34 5.50 -8.80
CA GLN A 57 4.80 4.37 -9.61
C GLN A 57 4.05 3.09 -9.23
N GLU A 58 3.59 2.38 -10.25
CA GLU A 58 2.87 1.13 -10.10
C GLU A 58 3.71 -0.05 -10.57
N GLY A 59 3.58 -1.18 -9.88
CA GLY A 59 4.16 -2.42 -10.37
C GLY A 59 3.77 -3.61 -9.51
N TYR A 60 4.30 -4.76 -9.86
CA TYR A 60 4.03 -6.01 -9.18
C TYR A 60 5.08 -6.27 -8.10
N VAL A 61 4.60 -6.58 -6.90
CA VAL A 61 5.43 -6.96 -5.76
C VAL A 61 4.90 -8.29 -5.19
N PRO A 62 5.78 -9.24 -4.82
CA PRO A 62 5.33 -10.50 -4.26
C PRO A 62 4.65 -10.28 -2.90
N TYR A 63 3.46 -10.84 -2.70
CA TYR A 63 2.73 -10.67 -1.43
C TYR A 63 3.50 -11.17 -0.19
N ASN A 64 4.47 -12.08 -0.37
CA ASN A 64 5.22 -12.69 0.71
C ASN A 64 6.13 -11.71 1.48
N ILE A 65 6.44 -10.56 0.88
CA ILE A 65 7.19 -9.48 1.54
C ILE A 65 6.28 -8.31 1.96
N LEU A 66 4.97 -8.43 1.72
CA LEU A 66 3.98 -7.41 2.01
C LEU A 66 3.18 -7.82 3.25
N THR A 67 3.03 -6.89 4.19
CA THR A 67 2.20 -7.08 5.38
C THR A 67 1.02 -6.11 5.32
N PRO A 68 -0.23 -6.54 5.57
CA PRO A 68 -1.36 -5.63 5.64
C PRO A 68 -1.07 -4.53 6.66
N HIS A 69 -1.16 -3.29 6.19
CA HIS A 69 -0.97 -2.09 6.99
C HIS A 69 -2.32 -1.39 7.09
N LEU A 70 -2.78 -1.14 8.32
CA LEU A 70 -3.96 -0.32 8.52
C LEU A 70 -3.52 1.13 8.31
N ARG A 71 -3.98 1.81 7.25
CA ARG A 71 -3.83 3.27 7.26
C ARG A 71 -4.67 3.79 8.42
N PRO A 72 -4.07 4.51 9.38
CA PRO A 72 -4.83 5.10 10.48
C PRO A 72 -5.60 6.30 9.90
N ARG A 73 -6.71 6.03 9.20
CA ARG A 73 -7.76 7.02 9.05
C ARG A 73 -8.30 7.24 10.46
N GLY A 74 -8.11 8.45 10.96
CA GLY A 74 -8.47 8.81 12.32
C GLY A 74 -9.91 8.43 12.66
N SER A 75 -10.08 8.12 13.95
CA SER A 75 -11.32 7.91 14.69
C SER A 75 -11.57 6.46 15.13
N CYS A 76 -11.11 6.20 16.35
CA CYS A 76 -11.83 5.55 17.44
C CYS A 76 -13.21 4.92 17.09
N SER A 77 -13.34 3.62 17.31
CA SER A 77 -14.52 2.93 17.89
C SER A 77 -14.33 1.40 17.88
N HIS A 78 -13.34 0.90 18.64
CA HIS A 78 -13.55 -0.37 19.34
C HIS A 78 -13.34 -0.11 20.84
N SER A 79 -14.07 0.87 21.34
CA SER A 79 -14.42 0.95 22.74
C SER A 79 -15.80 1.56 22.81
N PRO A 80 -16.88 0.76 22.79
CA PRO A 80 -17.99 1.08 23.64
C PRO A 80 -17.53 0.80 25.07
N SER A 81 -17.60 1.84 25.89
CA SER A 81 -17.61 1.80 27.34
C SER A 81 -18.12 0.47 27.91
N GLY A 82 -17.24 -0.25 28.61
CA GLY A 82 -17.60 -1.27 29.59
C GLY A 82 -17.58 -0.70 31.00
N SER A 83 -18.07 0.52 31.20
CA SER A 83 -18.49 1.00 32.52
C SER A 83 -20.01 0.88 32.61
N LEU A 84 -20.51 -0.18 33.23
CA LEU A 84 -21.75 -0.10 34.02
C LEU A 84 -21.83 -1.27 35.03
N ALA A 85 -22.04 -0.88 36.30
CA ALA A 85 -22.35 -1.66 37.51
C ALA A 85 -21.16 -2.26 38.29
#